data_AF-A0A845GBU4-F1
#
_entry.id   AF-A0A845GBU4-F1
#
_cell.length_a   1.000
_cell.length_b   1.000
_cell.length_c   1.000
_cell.angle_alpha   90.00
_cell.angle_beta   90.00
_cell.angle_gamma   90.00
#
_symmetry.space_group_name_H-M   'P 1'
#
loop_
_entity.id
_entity.type
_entity.pdbx_description
1 polymer ?
#
loop_
_entity_poly.entity_id
_entity_poly.type
_entity_poly.pdbx_seq_one_letter_code
_entity_poly.pdbx_strand_id
1 'polypeptide(L)'
;MLAPQQKAAWSFARSITGLLAVAQWAREQLKQHPKEHDLAAEAEPYIVARSPGIQLHRHVHVRGASMADHVFDFQQGTELIDIISPSPQATGAVMRKVGDVRNGPFADQVSALVIVDDRSDSPRAQSEMAILSSIARTQPFSGLMTPLH
;
A
#
# COMPACT_ATOMS: atom_id res chain seq x y z
N MET A 1 -17.23 23.06 21.62
CA MET A 1 -17.41 21.59 21.61
C MET A 1 -16.24 20.98 20.87
N LEU A 2 -15.32 20.32 21.57
CA LEU A 2 -14.20 19.60 20.97
C LEU A 2 -14.75 18.33 20.33
N ALA A 3 -14.56 18.15 19.02
CA ALA A 3 -14.90 16.90 18.37
C ALA A 3 -14.08 15.76 19.03
N PRO A 4 -14.65 14.56 19.25
CA PRO A 4 -13.90 13.44 19.82
C PRO A 4 -12.66 13.20 18.96
N GLN A 5 -11.48 13.06 19.55
CA GLN A 5 -10.19 12.94 18.84
C GLN A 5 -10.19 11.88 17.72
N GLN A 6 -10.97 10.81 17.86
CA GLN A 6 -11.16 9.78 16.83
C GLN A 6 -11.89 10.29 15.57
N LYS A 7 -12.82 11.23 15.69
CA LYS A 7 -13.51 11.85 14.54
C LYS A 7 -12.62 12.87 13.82
N ALA A 8 -11.64 13.46 14.51
CA ALA A 8 -10.76 14.47 13.94
C ALA A 8 -9.84 13.89 12.84
N ALA A 9 -9.22 12.74 13.10
CA ALA A 9 -8.38 12.07 12.11
C ALA A 9 -9.19 11.63 10.87
N TRP A 10 -10.42 11.15 11.08
CA TRP A 10 -11.30 10.73 10.00
C TRP A 10 -11.82 11.91 9.16
N SER A 11 -12.24 12.99 9.81
CA SER A 11 -12.61 14.22 9.10
C SER A 11 -11.43 14.79 8.32
N PHE A 12 -10.22 14.76 8.88
CA PHE A 12 -9.01 15.16 8.18
C PHE A 12 -8.75 14.29 6.95
N ALA A 13 -8.76 12.97 7.09
CA ALA A 13 -8.57 12.05 5.97
C ALA A 13 -9.58 12.31 4.86
N ARG A 14 -10.87 12.44 5.20
CA ARG A 14 -11.94 12.70 4.24
C ARG A 14 -11.79 14.05 3.52
N SER A 15 -11.32 15.08 4.22
CA SER A 15 -10.98 16.36 3.62
C SER A 15 -9.80 16.26 2.64
N ILE A 16 -8.75 15.53 3.01
CA ILE A 16 -7.59 15.28 2.13
C ILE A 16 -8.02 14.48 0.89
N THR A 17 -8.80 13.41 1.05
CA THR A 17 -9.34 12.63 -0.08
C THR A 17 -10.17 13.50 -1.02
N GLY A 18 -11.02 14.37 -0.48
CA GLY A 18 -11.80 15.31 -1.29
C GLY A 18 -10.91 16.29 -2.07
N LEU A 19 -9.86 16.83 -1.43
CA LEU A 19 -8.91 17.71 -2.08
C LEU A 19 -8.13 17.00 -3.20
N LEU A 20 -7.70 15.76 -2.96
CA LEU A 20 -7.01 14.93 -3.95
C LEU A 20 -7.92 14.58 -5.14
N ALA A 21 -9.21 14.34 -4.90
CA ALA A 21 -10.19 14.10 -5.96
C ALA A 21 -10.39 15.35 -6.85
N VAL A 22 -10.46 16.55 -6.24
CA VAL A 22 -10.52 17.81 -7.00
C VAL A 22 -9.23 18.04 -7.79
N ALA A 23 -8.07 17.77 -7.20
CA ALA A 23 -6.78 17.85 -7.88
C ALA A 23 -6.70 16.87 -9.06
N GLN A 24 -7.22 15.66 -8.90
CA GLN A 24 -7.32 14.65 -9.97
C GLN A 24 -8.18 15.15 -11.13
N TRP A 25 -9.38 15.66 -10.85
CA TRP A 25 -10.25 16.24 -11.87
C TRP A 25 -9.60 17.42 -12.60
N ALA A 26 -8.91 18.30 -11.88
CA ALA A 26 -8.19 19.42 -12.47
C ALA A 26 -7.06 18.96 -13.40
N ARG A 27 -6.34 17.89 -13.05
CA ARG A 27 -5.31 17.29 -13.92
C ARG A 27 -5.90 16.75 -15.22
N GLU A 28 -7.06 16.10 -15.15
CA GLU A 28 -7.78 15.57 -16.33
C GLU A 28 -8.18 16.69 -17.30
N GLN A 29 -8.65 17.84 -16.77
CA GLN A 29 -8.99 19.01 -17.57
C GLN A 29 -7.76 19.68 -18.23
N LEU A 30 -6.60 19.61 -17.59
CA LEU A 30 -5.38 20.29 -18.04
C LEU A 30 -4.55 19.50 -19.08
N LYS A 31 -4.99 18.30 -19.50
CA LYS A 31 -4.26 17.41 -20.44
C LYS A 31 -2.77 17.23 -20.09
N GLN A 32 -2.43 17.36 -18.81
CA GLN A 32 -1.09 17.04 -18.34
C GLN A 32 -0.95 15.52 -18.38
N HIS A 33 0.13 15.03 -19.00
CA HIS A 33 0.50 13.61 -18.91
C HIS A 33 0.41 13.19 -17.43
N PRO A 34 -0.27 12.07 -17.12
CA PRO A 34 -0.54 11.72 -15.74
C PRO A 34 0.79 11.57 -15.01
N LYS A 35 1.01 12.47 -14.05
CA LYS A 35 1.99 12.24 -12.98
C LYS A 35 1.61 10.88 -12.39
N GLU A 36 2.52 9.91 -12.43
CA GLU A 36 2.30 8.59 -11.84
C GLU A 36 1.65 8.77 -10.47
N HIS A 37 0.49 8.17 -10.29
CA HIS A 37 -0.28 8.22 -9.05
C HIS A 37 0.60 7.56 -7.97
N ASP A 38 1.01 8.32 -6.95
CA ASP A 38 1.83 7.79 -5.86
C ASP A 38 0.91 7.03 -4.89
N LEU A 39 0.64 5.77 -5.25
CA LEU A 39 -0.24 4.87 -4.51
C LEU A 39 0.23 4.67 -3.07
N ALA A 40 1.55 4.67 -2.83
CA ALA A 40 2.11 4.54 -1.49
C ALA A 40 1.76 5.77 -0.64
N ALA A 41 1.98 6.98 -1.16
CA ALA A 41 1.61 8.21 -0.46
C ALA A 41 0.10 8.30 -0.16
N GLU A 42 -0.76 7.76 -1.03
CA GLU A 42 -2.20 7.68 -0.79
C GLU A 42 -2.59 6.64 0.26
N ALA A 43 -1.92 5.48 0.27
CA ALA A 43 -2.22 4.39 1.22
C ALA A 43 -1.82 4.74 2.64
N GLU A 44 -0.71 5.48 2.79
CA GLU A 44 -0.12 5.82 4.08
C GLU A 44 -1.09 6.30 5.17
N PRO A 45 -1.92 7.36 4.95
CA PRO A 45 -2.81 7.84 6.00
C PRO A 45 -3.78 6.77 6.50
N TYR A 46 -4.21 5.85 5.62
CA TYR A 46 -5.09 4.75 6.02
C TYR A 46 -4.35 3.64 6.77
N ILE A 47 -3.10 3.34 6.40
CA ILE A 47 -2.23 2.40 7.12
C ILE A 47 -1.97 2.91 8.54
N VAL A 48 -1.65 4.21 8.69
CA VAL A 48 -1.45 4.84 10.00
C VAL A 48 -2.75 4.83 10.82
N ALA A 49 -3.89 5.15 10.20
CA ALA A 49 -5.17 5.18 10.89
C ALA A 49 -5.62 3.82 11.43
N ARG A 50 -5.22 2.71 10.78
CA ARG A 50 -5.53 1.35 11.24
C ARG A 50 -4.72 0.91 12.46
N SER A 51 -3.52 1.46 12.60
CA SER A 51 -2.59 1.10 13.68
C SER A 51 -1.95 2.35 14.28
N PRO A 52 -2.73 3.24 14.93
CA PRO A 52 -2.27 4.58 15.33
C PRO A 52 -1.17 4.60 16.40
N GLY A 53 -0.83 3.44 17.00
CA GLY A 53 0.25 3.29 17.96
C GLY A 53 1.54 2.67 17.40
N ILE A 54 1.56 2.24 16.14
CA ILE A 54 2.73 1.60 15.53
C ILE A 54 3.39 2.57 14.56
N GLN A 55 4.68 2.81 14.73
CA GLN A 55 5.45 3.65 13.80
C GLN A 55 5.48 3.03 12.41
N LEU A 56 5.26 3.87 11.40
CA LEU A 56 5.37 3.51 10.00
C LEU A 56 6.70 4.04 9.46
N HIS A 57 7.58 3.14 9.04
CA HIS A 57 8.84 3.48 8.38
C HIS A 57 8.64 3.42 6.88
N ARG A 58 9.11 4.42 6.14
CA ARG A 58 9.03 4.47 4.66
C ARG A 58 10.31 3.95 4.02
N HIS A 59 10.19 3.41 2.81
CA HIS A 59 11.33 3.02 1.97
C HIS A 59 12.32 2.11 2.72
N VAL A 60 11.81 1.05 3.35
CA VAL A 60 12.64 0.17 4.18
C VAL A 60 13.43 -0.78 3.30
N HIS A 61 14.72 -0.83 3.56
CA HIS A 61 15.68 -1.71 2.90
C HIS A 61 15.76 -3.06 3.62
N VAL A 62 15.58 -4.15 2.87
CA VAL A 62 15.63 -5.52 3.39
C VAL A 62 16.45 -6.38 2.46
N ARG A 63 17.41 -7.12 3.03
CA ARG A 63 18.26 -8.02 2.27
C ARG A 63 17.60 -9.37 2.04
N GLY A 64 17.56 -9.81 0.79
CA GLY A 64 17.05 -11.13 0.42
C GLY A 64 18.14 -12.22 0.41
N ALA A 65 17.71 -13.45 0.11
CA ALA A 65 18.59 -14.62 -0.02
C ALA A 65 19.69 -14.43 -1.07
N SER A 66 19.38 -13.69 -2.15
CA SER A 66 20.33 -13.36 -3.21
C SER A 66 21.38 -12.32 -2.80
N MET A 67 21.35 -11.85 -1.54
CA MET A 67 22.11 -10.70 -1.03
C MET A 67 21.75 -9.36 -1.69
N ALA A 68 20.76 -9.35 -2.60
CA ALA A 68 20.19 -8.13 -3.13
C ALA A 68 19.46 -7.35 -2.03
N ASP A 69 19.51 -6.03 -2.15
CA ASP A 69 18.81 -5.09 -1.30
C ASP A 69 17.46 -4.73 -1.93
N HIS A 70 16.38 -4.92 -1.19
CA HIS A 70 15.02 -4.69 -1.65
C HIS A 70 14.38 -3.57 -0.85
N VAL A 71 13.77 -2.61 -1.54
CA VAL A 71 13.09 -1.47 -0.90
C VAL A 71 11.59 -1.70 -0.90
N PHE A 72 10.98 -1.72 0.29
CA PHE A 72 9.53 -1.74 0.49
C PHE A 72 8.97 -0.34 0.70
N ASP A 73 7.74 -0.11 0.26
CA ASP A 73 7.08 1.19 0.45
C ASP A 73 7.00 1.54 1.93
N PHE A 74 6.58 0.58 2.76
CA PHE A 74 6.52 0.75 4.20
C PHE A 74 6.94 -0.47 5.01
N GLN A 75 7.26 -0.22 6.28
CA GLN A 75 7.29 -1.22 7.34
C GLN A 75 6.49 -0.73 8.54
N GLN A 76 5.62 -1.60 9.06
CA GLN A 76 4.89 -1.37 10.31
C GLN A 76 5.10 -2.58 11.24
N GLY A 77 5.88 -2.39 12.31
CA GLY A 77 6.30 -3.50 13.16
C GLY A 77 7.14 -4.51 12.37
N THR A 78 6.69 -5.77 12.30
CA THR A 78 7.32 -6.84 11.50
C THR A 78 6.72 -6.97 10.09
N GLU A 79 5.71 -6.17 9.75
CA GLU A 79 5.05 -6.24 8.45
C GLU A 79 5.73 -5.31 7.44
N LEU A 80 6.20 -5.87 6.33
CA LEU A 80 6.70 -5.18 5.16
C LEU A 80 5.56 -5.03 4.16
N ILE A 81 5.34 -3.81 3.68
CA ILE A 81 4.16 -3.44 2.89
C ILE A 81 4.62 -2.89 1.54
N ASP A 82 4.07 -3.45 0.46
CA ASP A 82 4.14 -2.88 -0.89
C ASP A 82 2.73 -2.54 -1.39
N ILE A 83 2.62 -1.44 -2.13
CA ILE A 83 1.40 -0.99 -2.78
C ILE A 83 1.62 -0.99 -4.28
N ILE A 84 0.83 -1.79 -5.00
CA ILE A 84 1.02 -1.97 -6.44
C ILE A 84 -0.23 -1.72 -7.26
N SER A 85 -0.01 -1.37 -8.52
CA SER A 85 -1.05 -1.44 -9.55
C SER A 85 -1.37 -2.90 -9.90
N PRO A 86 -2.59 -3.20 -10.36
CA PRO A 86 -3.00 -4.56 -10.70
C PRO A 86 -2.44 -4.94 -12.09
N SER A 87 -1.13 -5.15 -12.19
CA SER A 87 -0.46 -5.53 -13.44
C SER A 87 0.46 -6.74 -13.29
N PRO A 88 0.56 -7.62 -14.30
CA PRO A 88 1.47 -8.77 -14.25
C PRO A 88 2.92 -8.39 -13.98
N GLN A 89 3.36 -7.24 -14.47
CA GLN A 89 4.71 -6.71 -14.24
C GLN A 89 4.94 -6.39 -12.77
N ALA A 90 4.01 -5.66 -12.13
CA ALA A 90 4.12 -5.32 -10.72
C ALA A 90 4.00 -6.57 -9.84
N THR A 91 3.06 -7.47 -10.16
CA THR A 91 2.91 -8.77 -9.49
C THR A 91 4.18 -9.58 -9.55
N GLY A 92 4.76 -9.78 -10.75
CA GLY A 92 5.98 -10.56 -10.93
C GLY A 92 7.18 -9.97 -10.19
N ALA A 93 7.31 -8.64 -10.18
CA ALA A 93 8.36 -7.94 -9.43
C ALA A 93 8.21 -8.17 -7.92
N VAL A 94 7.01 -7.99 -7.36
CA VAL A 94 6.72 -8.26 -5.95
C VAL A 94 6.93 -9.74 -5.62
N MET A 95 6.52 -10.66 -6.49
CA MET A 95 6.73 -12.09 -6.27
C MET A 95 8.21 -12.44 -6.15
N ARG A 96 9.04 -11.92 -7.06
CA ARG A 96 10.49 -12.13 -7.02
C ARG A 96 11.09 -11.54 -5.75
N LYS A 97 10.69 -10.33 -5.37
CA LYS A 97 11.15 -9.59 -4.19
C LYS A 97 10.78 -10.30 -2.88
N VAL A 98 9.49 -10.58 -2.68
CA VAL A 98 9.00 -11.26 -1.48
C VAL A 98 9.56 -12.68 -1.38
N GLY A 99 9.64 -13.42 -2.49
CA GLY A 99 10.26 -14.73 -2.53
C GLY A 99 11.74 -14.68 -2.11
N ASP A 100 12.48 -13.67 -2.54
CA ASP A 100 13.89 -13.50 -2.15
C ASP A 100 14.04 -13.15 -0.67
N VAL A 101 13.22 -12.24 -0.15
CA VAL A 101 13.23 -11.81 1.26
C VAL A 101 12.82 -12.93 2.21
N ARG A 102 11.79 -13.71 1.86
CA ARG A 102 11.32 -14.85 2.66
C ARG A 102 12.28 -16.03 2.73
N ASN A 103 13.26 -16.09 1.82
CA ASN A 103 14.34 -17.07 1.90
C ASN A 103 15.65 -16.44 2.41
N GLY A 104 15.61 -15.17 2.81
CA GLY A 104 16.75 -14.39 3.26
C GLY A 104 17.09 -14.58 4.74
N PRO A 105 18.18 -13.96 5.21
CA PRO A 105 18.70 -14.12 6.57
C PRO A 105 17.74 -13.62 7.68
N PHE A 106 16.73 -12.83 7.35
CA PHE A 106 15.76 -12.26 8.29
C PHE A 106 14.33 -12.79 8.08
N ALA A 107 14.16 -13.89 7.34
CA ALA A 107 12.86 -14.42 6.94
C ALA A 107 11.88 -14.65 8.10
N ASP A 108 12.36 -15.13 9.24
CA ASP A 108 11.51 -15.45 10.41
C ASP A 108 11.02 -14.21 11.17
N GLN A 109 11.56 -13.03 10.84
CA GLN A 109 11.30 -11.78 11.56
C GLN A 109 10.36 -10.84 10.81
N VAL A 110 10.03 -11.15 9.55
CA VAL A 110 9.26 -10.26 8.69
C VAL A 110 8.12 -10.99 7.98
N SER A 111 6.97 -10.33 7.85
CA SER A 111 5.83 -10.80 7.07
C SER A 111 5.53 -9.80 5.95
N ALA A 112 5.18 -10.29 4.75
CA ALA A 112 4.84 -9.42 3.63
C ALA A 112 3.32 -9.23 3.50
N LEU A 113 2.90 -7.98 3.32
CA LEU A 113 1.56 -7.56 2.91
C LEU A 113 1.65 -6.81 1.58
N VAL A 114 0.83 -7.19 0.62
CA VAL A 114 0.72 -6.51 -0.67
C VAL A 114 -0.67 -5.89 -0.78
N ILE A 115 -0.72 -4.56 -0.91
CA ILE A 115 -1.95 -3.82 -1.15
C ILE A 115 -2.06 -3.60 -2.66
N VAL A 116 -3.14 -4.08 -3.27
CA VAL A 116 -3.34 -3.98 -4.73
C VAL A 116 -4.42 -2.94 -5.02
N ASP A 117 -4.13 -1.97 -5.89
CA ASP A 117 -5.11 -0.97 -6.30
C ASP A 117 -6.21 -1.58 -7.17
N ASP A 118 -7.39 -1.73 -6.59
CA ASP A 118 -8.57 -2.30 -7.23
C ASP A 118 -9.56 -1.24 -7.74
N ARG A 119 -9.23 0.05 -7.60
CA ARG A 119 -10.15 1.17 -7.92
C ARG A 119 -10.39 1.34 -9.41
N SER A 120 -9.43 0.99 -10.26
CA SER A 120 -9.55 1.09 -11.73
C SER A 120 -10.06 -0.19 -12.39
N ASP A 121 -9.69 -1.36 -11.86
CA ASP A 121 -10.00 -2.67 -12.45
C ASP A 121 -10.02 -3.75 -11.37
N SER A 122 -11.14 -3.85 -10.66
CA SER A 122 -11.31 -4.79 -9.54
C SER A 122 -11.16 -6.27 -9.95
N PRO A 123 -11.73 -6.76 -11.08
CA PRO A 123 -11.52 -8.14 -11.53
C PRO A 123 -10.05 -8.48 -11.78
N ARG A 124 -9.30 -7.56 -12.40
CA ARG A 124 -7.86 -7.74 -12.60
C ARG A 124 -7.11 -7.73 -11.27
N ALA A 125 -7.40 -6.78 -10.38
CA ALA A 125 -6.79 -6.72 -9.06
C ALA A 125 -7.02 -8.00 -8.26
N GLN A 126 -8.24 -8.56 -8.27
CA GLN A 126 -8.54 -9.84 -7.63
C GLN A 126 -7.72 -11.00 -8.21
N SER A 127 -7.54 -11.02 -9.53
CA SER A 127 -6.74 -12.04 -10.20
C SER A 127 -5.26 -11.97 -9.78
N GLU A 128 -4.68 -10.76 -9.76
CA GLU A 128 -3.30 -10.53 -9.30
C GLU A 128 -3.12 -10.85 -7.81
N MET A 129 -4.09 -10.47 -6.97
CA MET A 129 -4.12 -10.81 -5.55
C MET A 129 -4.18 -12.33 -5.31
N ALA A 130 -4.93 -13.06 -6.13
CA ALA A 130 -5.01 -14.52 -6.02
C ALA A 130 -3.65 -15.17 -6.30
N ILE A 131 -2.89 -14.66 -7.28
CA ILE A 131 -1.52 -15.12 -7.58
C ILE A 131 -0.59 -14.84 -6.39
N LEU A 132 -0.62 -13.60 -5.87
CA LEU A 132 0.23 -13.15 -4.76
C LEU A 132 -0.07 -13.85 -3.44
N SER A 133 -1.32 -14.30 -3.22
CA SER A 133 -1.76 -14.96 -1.98
C SER A 133 -0.95 -16.21 -1.62
N SER A 134 -0.27 -16.82 -2.59
CA SER A 134 0.61 -17.98 -2.39
C SER A 134 1.88 -17.66 -1.58
N ILE A 135 2.31 -16.39 -1.56
CA ILE A 135 3.60 -15.98 -0.98
C ILE A 135 3.50 -14.82 0.03
N ALA A 136 2.41 -14.06 0.03
CA ALA A 136 2.20 -12.90 0.88
C ALA A 136 0.72 -12.76 1.27
N ARG A 137 0.43 -12.01 2.34
CA ARG A 137 -0.93 -11.53 2.56
C ARG A 137 -1.26 -10.51 1.48
N THR A 138 -2.52 -10.48 1.05
CA THR A 138 -3.00 -9.50 0.07
C THR A 138 -4.22 -8.78 0.60
N GLN A 139 -4.36 -7.50 0.24
CA GLN A 139 -5.51 -6.68 0.58
C GLN A 139 -5.85 -5.76 -0.60
N PRO A 140 -7.13 -5.55 -0.93
CA PRO A 140 -7.49 -4.53 -1.90
C PRO A 140 -7.30 -3.12 -1.30
N PHE A 141 -6.96 -2.14 -2.13
CA PHE A 141 -6.80 -0.76 -1.71
C PHE A 141 -8.11 -0.16 -1.22
N SER A 142 -9.23 -0.43 -1.90
CA SER A 142 -10.58 -0.05 -1.45
C SER A 142 -10.90 -0.61 -0.05
N GLY A 143 -10.39 -1.82 0.23
CA GLY A 143 -10.49 -2.46 1.53
C GLY A 143 -9.79 -1.67 2.62
N LEU A 144 -8.66 -1.03 2.31
CA LEU A 144 -7.89 -0.16 3.22
C LEU A 144 -8.69 1.08 3.65
N MET A 145 -9.45 1.63 2.70
CA MET A 145 -10.25 2.86 2.87
C MET A 145 -11.53 2.64 3.69
N THR A 146 -11.94 1.39 3.89
CA THR A 146 -13.13 1.05 4.66
C THR A 146 -12.83 1.08 6.17
N PRO A 147 -13.67 1.72 7.01
CA PRO A 147 -13.48 1.72 8.47
C PRO A 147 -13.55 0.30 9.04
N LEU A 148 -12.68 0.00 10.01
CA LEU A 148 -12.87 -1.18 10.88
C LEU A 148 -14.05 -0.90 11.82
N HIS A 149 -14.99 -1.84 11.91
CA HIS A 149 -16.21 -1.75 12.73
C HIS A 149 -15.93 -1.61 14.22
#